data_AF-A0A538AQ29-F1
#
_entry.id   AF-A0A538AQ29-F1
#
_cell.length_a   1.000
_cell.length_b   1.000
_cell.length_c   1.000
_cell.angle_alpha   90.00
_cell.angle_beta   90.00
_cell.angle_gamma   90.00
#
_symmetry.space_group_name_H-M   'P 1'
#
loop_
_entity.id
_entity.type
_entity.pdbx_description
1 polymer ?
#
loop_
_entity_poly.entity_id
_entity_poly.type
_entity_poly.pdbx_seq_one_letter_code
_entity_poly.pdbx_strand_id
1 'polypeptide(L)'
;MKGLLLAAASSLLCVAAVTVVFRIVDVRRRAAAMLRIFLATIPLYVAAYALTPADLWLLPERLVEPRAFLCGVFGLFVHAALFFGGWLQVYNLAERGFSLRILIDIDESPGRALSPEEEEAGYGGGLGMGWMLDKRIEGLLSTRLMVERDGSLLATHKGVRVARLFGGLRAFLQIDTPQ
;
A
#
# COMPACT_ATOMS: atom_id res chain seq x y z
N MET A 1 -25.72 8.59 -6.71
CA MET A 1 -24.99 7.30 -6.84
C MET A 1 -23.87 7.22 -7.88
N LYS A 2 -23.98 7.84 -9.06
CA LYS A 2 -22.97 7.76 -10.14
C LYS A 2 -21.50 7.86 -9.71
N GLY A 3 -21.15 8.87 -8.91
CA GLY A 3 -19.77 9.09 -8.48
C GLY A 3 -19.20 7.91 -7.69
N LEU A 4 -20.01 7.26 -6.85
CA LEU A 4 -19.60 6.08 -6.09
C LEU A 4 -19.36 4.87 -6.97
N LEU A 5 -20.21 4.65 -7.97
CA LEU A 5 -20.03 3.54 -8.92
C LEU A 5 -18.77 3.72 -9.75
N LEU A 6 -18.54 4.93 -10.27
CA LEU A 6 -17.31 5.23 -11.01
C LEU A 6 -16.07 5.15 -10.12
N ALA A 7 -16.18 5.51 -8.83
CA ALA A 7 -15.08 5.36 -7.87
C ALA A 7 -14.75 3.89 -7.63
N ALA A 8 -15.77 3.04 -7.40
CA ALA A 8 -15.57 1.60 -7.24
C ALA A 8 -14.95 0.97 -8.51
N ALA A 9 -15.48 1.30 -9.69
CA ALA A 9 -14.94 0.83 -10.96
C ALA A 9 -13.48 1.28 -11.19
N SER A 10 -13.17 2.55 -10.91
CA SER A 10 -11.81 3.09 -11.03
C SER A 10 -10.85 2.42 -10.03
N SER A 11 -11.33 2.11 -8.84
CA SER A 11 -10.59 1.40 -7.80
C SER A 11 -10.26 -0.04 -8.23
N LEU A 12 -11.24 -0.77 -8.76
CA LEU A 12 -11.03 -2.11 -9.32
C LEU A 12 -10.05 -2.10 -10.49
N LEU A 13 -10.20 -1.13 -11.40
CA LEU A 13 -9.28 -0.94 -12.52
C LEU A 13 -7.87 -0.64 -12.03
N CYS A 14 -7.72 0.22 -11.02
CA CYS A 14 -6.43 0.54 -10.42
C CYS A 14 -5.76 -0.73 -9.86
N VAL A 15 -6.50 -1.56 -9.13
CA VAL A 15 -6.00 -2.82 -8.56
C VAL A 15 -5.59 -3.79 -9.65
N ALA A 16 -6.46 -3.98 -10.66
CA ALA A 16 -6.16 -4.84 -11.79
C ALA A 16 -4.88 -4.39 -12.52
N ALA A 17 -4.74 -3.08 -12.78
CA ALA A 17 -3.55 -2.52 -13.39
C ALA A 17 -2.29 -2.74 -12.55
N VAL A 18 -2.35 -2.54 -11.22
CA VAL A 18 -1.24 -2.84 -10.30
C VAL A 18 -0.87 -4.31 -10.37
N THR A 19 -1.86 -5.22 -10.28
CA THR A 19 -1.62 -6.67 -10.34
C THR A 19 -0.98 -7.09 -11.65
N VAL A 20 -1.49 -6.60 -12.78
CA VAL A 20 -0.94 -6.89 -14.11
C VAL A 20 0.50 -6.38 -14.22
N VAL A 21 0.77 -5.14 -13.82
CA VAL A 21 2.13 -4.57 -13.86
C VAL A 21 3.09 -5.37 -12.99
N PHE A 22 2.70 -5.75 -11.77
CA PHE A 22 3.57 -6.51 -10.86
C PHE A 22 3.79 -7.96 -11.28
N ARG A 23 2.91 -8.53 -12.11
CA ARG A 23 3.09 -9.87 -12.67
C ARG A 23 4.02 -9.89 -13.88
N ILE A 24 4.10 -8.79 -14.62
CA ILE A 24 4.84 -8.73 -15.90
C ILE A 24 6.19 -8.02 -15.74
N VAL A 25 6.28 -7.05 -14.83
CA VAL A 25 7.46 -6.20 -14.66
C VAL A 25 8.02 -6.39 -13.26
N ASP A 26 9.33 -6.58 -13.16
CA ASP A 26 10.01 -6.52 -11.87
C ASP A 26 10.09 -5.06 -11.39
N VAL A 27 9.21 -4.71 -10.45
CA VAL A 27 9.10 -3.36 -9.93
C VAL A 27 9.91 -3.22 -8.63
N ARG A 28 11.09 -2.62 -8.73
CA ARG A 28 11.93 -2.30 -7.55
C ARG A 28 11.27 -1.32 -6.57
N ARG A 29 10.44 -0.40 -7.06
CA ARG A 29 9.76 0.64 -6.23
C ARG A 29 8.24 0.49 -6.25
N ARG A 30 7.75 -0.61 -5.66
CA ARG A 30 6.34 -1.03 -5.70
C ARG A 30 5.37 0.06 -5.26
N ALA A 31 5.57 0.66 -4.08
CA ALA A 31 4.71 1.75 -3.59
C ALA A 31 4.64 2.96 -4.54
N ALA A 32 5.77 3.35 -5.15
CA ALA A 32 5.79 4.47 -6.10
C ALA A 32 5.07 4.12 -7.41
N ALA A 33 5.20 2.87 -7.88
CA ALA A 33 4.46 2.40 -9.05
C ALA A 33 2.95 2.38 -8.79
N MET A 34 2.51 1.85 -7.64
CA MET A 34 1.10 1.88 -7.24
C MET A 34 0.54 3.30 -7.20
N LEU A 35 1.28 4.25 -6.60
CA LEU A 35 0.87 5.64 -6.54
C LEU A 35 0.74 6.26 -7.94
N ARG A 36 1.67 5.99 -8.86
CA ARG A 36 1.60 6.47 -10.25
C ARG A 36 0.38 5.91 -10.98
N ILE A 37 0.10 4.61 -10.82
CA ILE A 37 -1.08 3.97 -11.41
C ILE A 37 -2.36 4.60 -10.84
N PHE A 38 -2.44 4.77 -9.52
CA PHE A 38 -3.55 5.46 -8.88
C PHE A 38 -3.74 6.89 -9.43
N LEU A 39 -2.67 7.68 -9.51
CA LEU A 39 -2.73 9.04 -10.06
C LEU A 39 -3.19 9.05 -11.52
N ALA A 40 -2.86 8.02 -12.31
CA ALA A 40 -3.36 7.86 -13.68
C ALA A 40 -4.85 7.51 -13.75
N THR A 41 -5.42 6.86 -12.72
CA THR A 41 -6.86 6.58 -12.65
C THR A 41 -7.71 7.80 -12.27
N ILE A 42 -7.13 8.84 -11.67
CA ILE A 42 -7.83 10.09 -11.34
C ILE A 42 -8.39 10.81 -12.58
N PRO A 43 -7.58 11.15 -13.60
CA PRO A 43 -8.10 11.80 -14.80
C PRO A 43 -9.09 10.91 -15.55
N LEU A 44 -8.90 9.58 -15.51
CA LEU A 44 -9.86 8.63 -16.08
C LEU A 44 -11.21 8.70 -15.36
N TYR A 45 -11.22 8.73 -14.02
CA TYR A 45 -12.44 8.93 -13.24
C TYR A 45 -13.12 10.25 -13.59
N VAL A 46 -12.36 11.35 -13.65
CA VAL A 46 -12.91 12.68 -13.97
C VAL A 46 -13.52 12.70 -15.38
N ALA A 47 -12.82 12.15 -16.37
CA ALA A 47 -13.31 12.04 -17.73
C ALA A 47 -14.57 11.17 -17.81
N ALA A 48 -14.56 9.99 -17.17
CA ALA A 48 -15.72 9.11 -17.11
C ALA A 48 -16.91 9.81 -16.44
N TYR A 49 -16.69 10.55 -15.36
CA TYR A 49 -17.74 11.31 -14.68
C TYR A 49 -18.33 12.41 -15.57
N ALA A 50 -17.49 13.13 -16.32
CA ALA A 50 -17.93 14.21 -17.20
C ALA A 50 -18.65 13.72 -18.47
N LEU A 51 -18.21 12.60 -19.04
CA LEU A 51 -18.68 12.11 -20.35
C LEU A 51 -19.88 11.17 -20.28
N THR A 52 -20.15 10.56 -19.12
CA THR A 52 -21.31 9.68 -18.94
C THR A 52 -22.53 10.48 -18.47
N PRO A 53 -23.77 10.04 -18.74
CA PRO A 53 -24.98 10.69 -18.23
C PRO A 53 -25.11 10.45 -16.72
N ALA A 54 -26.02 11.18 -16.08
CA ALA A 54 -26.19 11.17 -14.63
C ALA A 54 -26.74 9.83 -14.10
N ASP A 55 -27.47 9.12 -14.93
CA ASP A 55 -28.05 7.79 -14.69
C ASP A 55 -27.14 6.64 -15.11
N LEU A 56 -25.97 6.91 -15.73
CA LEU A 56 -25.10 5.88 -16.32
C LEU A 56 -25.87 4.92 -17.26
N TRP A 57 -26.97 5.36 -17.87
CA TRP A 57 -27.90 4.54 -18.68
C TRP A 57 -28.56 3.34 -17.95
N LEU A 58 -28.36 3.21 -16.63
CA LEU A 58 -28.71 2.01 -15.85
C LEU A 58 -29.38 2.32 -14.50
N LEU A 59 -29.20 3.54 -13.98
CA LEU A 59 -29.69 3.94 -12.66
C LEU A 59 -31.16 4.39 -12.72
N PRO A 60 -32.02 3.93 -11.80
CA PRO A 60 -33.33 4.52 -11.59
C PRO A 60 -33.20 6.01 -11.22
N GLU A 61 -34.19 6.82 -11.61
CA GLU A 61 -34.23 8.27 -11.33
C GLU A 61 -34.01 8.60 -9.84
N ARG A 62 -34.48 7.75 -8.93
CA ARG A 62 -34.31 7.91 -7.47
C ARG A 62 -32.85 7.90 -7.00
N LEU A 63 -31.93 7.36 -7.79
CA LEU A 63 -30.50 7.27 -7.47
C LEU A 63 -29.64 8.31 -8.23
N VAL A 64 -30.30 9.12 -9.06
CA VAL A 64 -29.68 10.24 -9.76
C VAL A 64 -29.58 11.42 -8.79
N GLU A 65 -28.36 11.91 -8.57
CA GLU A 65 -28.14 13.01 -7.63
C GLU A 65 -28.42 14.36 -8.28
N PRO A 66 -29.15 15.26 -7.61
CA PRO A 66 -29.41 16.61 -8.12
C PRO A 66 -28.15 17.49 -8.14
N ARG A 67 -27.15 17.19 -7.31
CA ARG A 67 -25.89 17.96 -7.20
C ARG A 67 -24.72 17.20 -7.81
N ALA A 68 -24.59 17.29 -9.14
CA ALA A 68 -23.54 16.59 -9.89
C ALA A 68 -22.12 16.89 -9.37
N PHE A 69 -21.79 18.15 -9.10
CA PHE A 69 -20.45 18.52 -8.64
C PHE A 69 -20.06 17.81 -7.32
N LEU A 70 -20.92 17.89 -6.29
CA LEU A 70 -20.65 17.25 -5.00
C LEU A 70 -20.57 15.72 -5.13
N CYS A 71 -21.41 15.12 -5.96
CA CYS A 71 -21.36 13.68 -6.23
C CYS A 71 -20.03 13.27 -6.88
N GLY A 72 -19.53 14.06 -7.83
CA GLY A 72 -18.23 13.85 -8.47
C GLY A 72 -17.06 13.95 -7.50
N VAL A 73 -17.01 15.02 -6.68
CA VAL A 73 -15.96 15.23 -5.67
C VAL A 73 -15.99 14.14 -4.60
N PHE A 74 -17.18 13.77 -4.12
CA PHE A 74 -17.32 12.73 -3.12
C PHE A 74 -16.87 11.36 -3.66
N GLY A 75 -17.21 11.01 -4.91
CA GLY A 75 -16.70 9.78 -5.52
C GLY A 75 -15.17 9.79 -5.66
N LEU A 76 -14.56 10.93 -6.00
CA LEU A 76 -13.09 11.03 -6.05
C LEU A 76 -12.47 10.83 -4.65
N PHE A 77 -13.08 11.41 -3.62
CA PHE A 77 -12.68 11.17 -2.23
C PHE A 77 -12.78 9.68 -1.86
N VAL A 78 -13.88 9.01 -2.21
CA VAL A 78 -14.06 7.58 -1.97
C VAL A 78 -13.02 6.74 -2.72
N HIS A 79 -12.72 7.06 -3.97
CA HIS A 79 -11.66 6.39 -4.74
C HIS A 79 -10.30 6.53 -4.05
N ALA A 80 -9.96 7.72 -3.58
CA ALA A 80 -8.74 7.95 -2.80
C ALA A 80 -8.73 7.19 -1.48
N ALA A 81 -9.85 7.17 -0.75
CA ALA A 81 -9.98 6.43 0.50
C ALA A 81 -9.81 4.92 0.30
N LEU A 82 -10.42 4.34 -0.75
CA LEU A 82 -10.25 2.93 -1.12
C LEU A 82 -8.79 2.60 -1.44
N PHE A 83 -8.09 3.50 -2.13
CA PHE A 83 -6.68 3.30 -2.44
C PHE A 83 -5.78 3.41 -1.20
N PHE A 84 -5.80 4.53 -0.49
CA PHE A 84 -4.89 4.80 0.63
C PHE A 84 -5.23 4.00 1.90
N GLY A 85 -6.52 3.84 2.20
CA GLY A 85 -7.01 3.12 3.37
C GLY A 85 -7.20 1.62 3.15
N GLY A 86 -7.40 1.20 1.89
CA GLY A 86 -7.64 -0.21 1.54
C GLY A 86 -6.46 -0.82 0.79
N TRP A 87 -6.43 -0.66 -0.53
CA TRP A 87 -5.55 -1.42 -1.40
C TRP A 87 -4.07 -1.23 -1.09
N LEU A 88 -3.62 0.00 -0.85
CA LEU A 88 -2.23 0.27 -0.47
C LEU A 88 -1.84 -0.49 0.80
N GLN A 89 -2.75 -0.60 1.78
CA GLN A 89 -2.50 -1.32 3.03
C GLN A 89 -2.45 -2.84 2.80
N VAL A 90 -3.34 -3.38 1.97
CA VAL A 90 -3.33 -4.80 1.59
C VAL A 90 -1.99 -5.18 0.94
N TYR A 91 -1.53 -4.39 -0.03
CA TYR A 91 -0.24 -4.65 -0.67
C TYR A 91 0.95 -4.47 0.29
N ASN A 92 0.92 -3.46 1.15
CA ASN A 92 1.96 -3.26 2.16
C ASN A 92 2.03 -4.44 3.15
N LEU A 93 0.86 -4.95 3.58
CA LEU A 93 0.77 -6.11 4.47
C LEU A 93 1.31 -7.37 3.78
N ALA A 94 0.92 -7.61 2.52
CA ALA A 94 1.42 -8.75 1.74
C ALA A 94 2.93 -8.69 1.45
N GLU A 95 3.49 -7.50 1.21
CA GLU A 95 4.91 -7.33 0.88
C GLU A 95 5.82 -7.32 2.12
N ARG A 96 5.36 -6.73 3.23
CA ARG A 96 6.21 -6.35 4.38
C ARG A 96 5.65 -6.75 5.74
N GLY A 97 4.48 -7.38 5.78
CA GLY A 97 3.87 -7.86 7.02
C GLY A 97 4.69 -8.97 7.62
N PHE A 98 5.40 -8.68 8.71
CA PHE A 98 6.25 -9.65 9.40
C PHE A 98 5.44 -10.87 9.86
N SER A 99 4.34 -10.64 10.57
CA SER A 99 3.46 -11.71 11.07
C SER A 99 2.78 -12.48 9.95
N LEU A 100 2.36 -11.80 8.87
CA LEU A 100 1.76 -12.48 7.72
C LEU A 100 2.79 -13.38 7.04
N ARG A 101 4.06 -12.97 6.98
CA ARG A 101 5.12 -13.81 6.43
C ARG A 101 5.33 -15.09 7.23
N ILE A 102 5.36 -15.01 8.57
CA ILE A 102 5.43 -16.19 9.44
C ILE A 102 4.28 -17.15 9.16
N LEU A 103 3.05 -16.63 9.02
CA LEU A 103 1.89 -17.48 8.71
C LEU A 103 2.01 -18.18 7.35
N ILE A 104 2.59 -17.51 6.35
CA ILE A 104 2.86 -18.09 5.04
C ILE A 104 3.95 -19.16 5.14
N ASP A 105 5.05 -18.88 5.85
CA ASP A 105 6.16 -19.82 6.05
C ASP A 105 5.67 -21.09 6.77
N ILE A 106 4.80 -20.95 7.77
CA ILE A 106 4.12 -22.08 8.42
C ILE A 106 3.21 -22.84 7.44
N ASP A 107 2.34 -22.18 6.67
CA ASP A 107 1.44 -22.87 5.73
C ASP A 107 2.19 -23.60 4.60
N GLU A 108 3.35 -23.07 4.18
CA GLU A 108 4.24 -23.65 3.16
C GLU A 108 5.14 -24.78 3.73
N SER A 109 5.27 -24.90 5.05
CA SER A 109 6.12 -25.91 5.70
C SER A 109 5.55 -27.34 5.68
N PRO A 110 6.40 -28.39 5.69
CA PRO A 110 5.95 -29.76 5.87
C PRO A 110 5.17 -29.93 7.19
N GLY A 111 3.95 -30.44 7.11
CA GLY A 111 3.10 -30.62 8.29
C GLY A 111 2.43 -29.34 8.80
N ARG A 112 2.64 -28.20 8.13
CA ARG A 112 2.06 -26.89 8.47
C ARG A 112 2.37 -26.44 9.89
N ALA A 113 3.59 -26.70 10.34
CA ALA A 113 4.05 -26.38 11.67
C ALA A 113 5.56 -26.13 11.63
N LEU A 114 6.00 -25.08 12.33
CA LEU A 114 7.40 -24.73 12.52
C LEU A 114 7.63 -24.43 14.00
N SER A 115 8.76 -24.90 14.55
CA SER A 115 9.27 -24.38 15.80
C SER A 115 9.78 -22.94 15.59
N PRO A 116 9.93 -22.14 16.66
CA PRO A 116 10.52 -20.80 16.57
C PRO A 116 11.92 -20.80 15.93
N GLU A 117 12.75 -21.80 16.24
CA GLU A 117 14.10 -21.93 15.69
C GLU A 117 14.08 -22.29 14.19
N GLU A 118 13.15 -23.15 13.78
CA GLU A 118 12.95 -23.50 12.38
C GLU A 118 12.46 -22.29 11.56
N GLU A 119 11.54 -21.50 12.11
CA GLU A 119 11.07 -20.26 11.49
C GLU A 119 12.17 -19.20 11.40
N GLU A 120 13.00 -19.02 12.44
CA GLU A 120 14.09 -18.04 12.41
C GLU A 120 15.12 -18.36 11.31
N ALA A 121 15.47 -19.65 11.17
CA ALA A 121 16.38 -20.14 10.14
C ALA A 121 15.74 -20.15 8.73
N GLY A 122 14.44 -20.47 8.67
CA GLY A 122 13.67 -20.63 7.43
C GLY A 122 12.93 -19.38 6.95
N TYR A 123 12.98 -18.27 7.68
CA TYR A 123 12.18 -17.07 7.40
C TYR A 123 12.32 -16.62 5.95
N GLY A 124 11.21 -16.28 5.30
CA GLY A 124 11.28 -15.77 3.92
C GLY A 124 11.55 -16.84 2.88
N GLY A 125 11.29 -18.12 3.17
CA GLY A 125 11.51 -19.23 2.25
C GLY A 125 12.96 -19.72 2.24
N GLY A 126 13.57 -19.81 3.42
CA GLY A 126 14.95 -20.28 3.64
C GLY A 126 16.01 -19.18 3.63
N LEU A 127 15.61 -17.90 3.64
CA LEU A 127 16.53 -16.76 3.62
C LEU A 127 16.98 -16.34 5.02
N GLY A 128 16.21 -16.73 6.05
CA GLY A 128 16.48 -16.46 7.45
C GLY A 128 16.20 -15.00 7.86
N MET A 129 16.20 -14.77 9.17
CA MET A 129 15.91 -13.45 9.74
C MET A 129 16.96 -12.38 9.40
N GLY A 130 18.22 -12.79 9.12
CA GLY A 130 19.26 -11.87 8.66
C GLY A 130 18.90 -11.17 7.35
N TRP A 131 18.39 -11.93 6.37
CA TRP A 131 17.94 -11.37 5.09
C TRP A 131 16.82 -10.34 5.26
N MET A 132 15.90 -10.56 6.21
CA MET A 132 14.82 -9.63 6.51
C MET A 132 15.36 -8.28 6.99
N LEU A 133 16.36 -8.29 7.85
CA LEU A 133 17.01 -7.07 8.35
C LEU A 133 17.79 -6.36 7.21
N ASP A 134 18.56 -7.11 6.44
CA ASP A 134 19.32 -6.59 5.30
C ASP A 134 18.41 -5.89 4.29
N LYS A 135 17.30 -6.53 3.91
CA LYS A 135 16.29 -5.96 3.00
C LYS A 135 15.71 -4.65 3.54
N ARG A 136 15.48 -4.54 4.85
CA ARG A 136 14.98 -3.30 5.47
C ARG A 136 16.04 -2.20 5.44
N ILE A 137 17.28 -2.54 5.77
CA ILE A 137 18.44 -1.62 5.72
C ILE A 137 18.65 -1.11 4.29
N GLU A 138 18.66 -1.99 3.30
CA GLU A 138 18.77 -1.64 1.88
C GLU A 138 17.62 -0.71 1.44
N GLY A 139 16.40 -0.95 1.93
CA GLY A 139 15.26 -0.06 1.73
C GLY A 139 15.49 1.37 2.27
N LEU A 140 16.09 1.50 3.44
CA LEU A 140 16.42 2.80 4.05
C LEU A 140 17.58 3.52 3.33
N LEU A 141 18.57 2.77 2.87
CA LEU A 141 19.69 3.27 2.06
C LEU A 141 19.19 3.76 0.69
N SER A 142 18.42 2.94 -0.02
CA SER A 142 17.88 3.26 -1.35
C SER A 142 16.92 4.45 -1.37
N THR A 143 16.28 4.77 -0.23
CA THR A 143 15.42 5.94 -0.05
C THR A 143 16.14 7.18 0.47
N ARG A 144 17.46 7.07 0.69
CA ARG A 144 18.33 8.10 1.27
C ARG A 144 17.84 8.60 2.63
N LEU A 145 17.20 7.73 3.40
CA LEU A 145 16.87 8.01 4.80
C LEU A 145 18.08 7.70 5.69
N MET A 146 18.88 6.73 5.30
CA MET A 146 20.10 6.30 5.96
C MET A 146 21.28 6.33 4.98
N VAL A 147 22.49 6.42 5.51
CA VAL A 147 23.75 6.24 4.79
C VAL A 147 24.68 5.38 5.65
N GLU A 148 25.57 4.64 5.00
CA GLU A 148 26.66 3.95 5.67
C GLU A 148 27.93 4.82 5.60
N ARG A 149 28.61 4.97 6.72
CA ARG A 149 29.92 5.64 6.82
C ARG A 149 30.77 4.92 7.85
N ASP A 150 32.00 4.57 7.48
CA ASP A 150 32.97 3.92 8.38
C ASP A 150 32.39 2.66 9.09
N GLY A 151 31.63 1.84 8.36
CA GLY A 151 30.96 0.64 8.88
C GLY A 151 29.78 0.92 9.82
N SER A 152 29.36 2.18 9.97
CA SER A 152 28.24 2.60 10.80
C SER A 152 27.06 3.08 9.97
N LEU A 153 25.85 2.70 10.40
CA LEU A 153 24.59 3.15 9.82
C LEU A 153 24.15 4.47 10.45
N LEU A 154 24.08 5.54 9.65
CA LEU A 154 23.75 6.89 10.10
C LEU A 154 22.47 7.40 9.44
N ALA A 155 21.56 7.96 10.23
CA ALA A 155 20.41 8.66 9.69
C ALA A 155 20.83 9.96 8.98
N THR A 156 20.32 10.19 7.78
CA THR A 156 20.47 11.47 7.08
C THR A 156 19.59 12.54 7.73
N HIS A 157 19.76 13.83 7.39
CA HIS A 157 18.81 14.88 7.79
C HIS A 157 17.35 14.57 7.41
N LYS A 158 17.14 13.91 6.27
CA LYS A 158 15.81 13.44 5.85
C LYS A 158 15.31 12.33 6.76
N GLY A 159 16.16 11.34 7.06
CA GLY A 159 15.87 10.26 8.01
C GLY A 159 15.51 10.77 9.39
N VAL A 160 16.30 11.70 9.95
CA VAL A 160 16.04 12.30 11.26
C VAL A 160 14.70 13.03 11.30
N ARG A 161 14.35 13.79 10.26
CA ARG A 161 13.03 14.46 10.19
C ARG A 161 11.88 13.47 10.21
N VAL A 162 11.97 12.40 9.42
CA VAL A 162 10.97 11.34 9.39
C VAL A 162 10.88 10.65 10.76
N ALA A 163 12.02 10.27 11.34
CA ALA A 163 12.07 9.63 12.65
C ALA A 163 11.45 10.51 13.76
N ARG A 164 11.73 11.82 13.75
CA ARG A 164 11.12 12.76 14.72
C ARG A 164 9.62 12.90 14.54
N LEU A 165 9.14 13.02 13.30
CA LEU A 165 7.72 13.13 13.01
C LEU A 165 6.96 11.90 13.52
N PHE A 166 7.43 10.71 13.15
CA PHE A 166 6.79 9.46 13.56
C PHE A 166 7.01 9.13 15.03
N GLY A 167 8.14 9.56 15.62
CA GLY A 167 8.36 9.48 17.06
C GLY A 167 7.37 10.35 17.85
N GLY A 168 7.11 11.58 17.39
CA GLY A 168 6.11 12.46 17.98
C GLY A 168 4.69 11.90 17.82
N LEU A 169 4.35 11.37 16.65
CA LEU A 169 3.07 10.70 16.41
C LEU A 169 2.89 9.48 17.34
N ARG A 170 3.93 8.67 17.49
CA ARG A 170 3.93 7.49 18.36
C ARG A 170 3.67 7.87 19.81
N ALA A 171 4.37 8.90 20.31
CA ALA A 171 4.18 9.43 21.66
C ALA A 171 2.77 9.99 21.85
N PHE A 172 2.25 10.73 20.86
CA PHE A 172 0.89 11.26 20.88
C PHE A 172 -0.17 10.16 20.94
N LEU A 173 0.05 9.04 20.23
CA LEU A 173 -0.86 7.90 20.20
C LEU A 173 -0.65 6.90 21.35
N GLN A 174 0.30 7.15 22.27
CA GLN A 174 0.65 6.25 23.38
C GLN A 174 0.98 4.82 22.92
N ILE A 175 1.62 4.70 21.75
CA ILE A 175 2.06 3.39 21.23
C ILE A 175 3.45 3.11 21.83
N ASP A 176 3.51 2.84 23.13
CA ASP A 176 4.77 2.57 23.81
C ASP A 176 5.38 1.24 23.37
N THR A 177 6.70 1.15 23.44
CA THR A 177 7.41 -0.13 23.26
C THR A 177 7.21 -0.89 24.57
N PRO A 178 6.83 -2.18 24.56
CA PRO A 178 7.17 -3.03 25.68
C PRO A 178 8.68 -2.87 25.92
N GLN A 179 9.08 -2.52 27.14
CA GLN A 179 10.48 -2.54 27.55
C GLN A 179 10.97 -3.98 27.61
#